data_AF-A0A0G0A1W9-F1
#
_entry.id   AF-A0A0G0A1W9-F1
#
_cell.length_a   1.000
_cell.length_b   1.000
_cell.length_c   1.000
_cell.angle_alpha   90.00
_cell.angle_beta   90.00
_cell.angle_gamma   90.00
#
_symmetry.space_group_name_H-M   'P 1'
#
loop_
_entity.id
_entity.type
_entity.pdbx_description
1 polymer ?
#
loop_
_entity_poly.entity_id
_entity_poly.type
_entity_poly.pdbx_seq_one_letter_code
_entity_poly.pdbx_strand_id
1 'polypeptide(L)'
;MEDIQLDTLSSNPPSANVSGVTDINDSHPALLYALSGIRNSQTEEVSYAITHILYILQQRRPKLDEEVVHPDFYPCNSPSQRLVKACVEIIASLRQNPRYSIQTLLENLQKERIIETTSDKDTQNKMSEAIFAVVLTLTHIATPSKDTALSSAFWIDKQGAHFPTYRSVTWEMGNRPIDEMLGSLGEILPRSMVRDNREILGDQSALDKLHVSTLNAAALKRIAGMQFIWVDSFTAHLDLNPHVPALYLFRCPSYCKLMSTDESFLSL
;
A
#
# COMPACT_ATOMS: atom_id res chain seq x y z
N MET A 1 -7.75 8.31 54.49
CA MET A 1 -8.64 7.57 53.57
C MET A 1 -9.58 8.59 53.01
N GLU A 2 -9.21 9.17 51.87
CA GLU A 2 -10.04 10.12 51.13
C GLU A 2 -10.56 9.38 49.91
N ASP A 3 -11.89 9.34 49.78
CA ASP A 3 -12.60 8.71 48.67
C ASP A 3 -12.51 9.61 47.43
N ILE A 4 -11.92 9.08 46.36
CA ILE A 4 -11.89 9.71 45.04
C ILE A 4 -13.12 9.22 44.28
N GLN A 5 -14.10 10.10 44.07
CA GLN A 5 -15.20 9.86 43.13
C GLN A 5 -14.71 10.08 41.69
N LEU A 6 -14.81 9.01 40.88
CA LEU A 6 -14.59 9.03 39.44
C LEU A 6 -15.94 9.25 38.75
N ASP A 7 -16.16 10.47 38.26
CA ASP A 7 -17.27 10.80 37.36
C ASP A 7 -17.03 10.20 35.97
N THR A 8 -17.87 9.25 35.60
CA THR A 8 -17.96 8.67 34.26
C THR A 8 -18.72 9.60 33.32
N LEU A 9 -18.00 10.38 32.49
CA LEU A 9 -18.57 11.10 31.36
C LEU A 9 -18.67 10.15 30.15
N SER A 10 -19.88 9.60 29.96
CA SER A 10 -20.29 8.90 28.74
C SER A 10 -20.85 9.91 27.74
N SER A 11 -20.00 10.49 26.90
CA SER A 11 -20.43 11.26 25.73
C SER A 11 -20.48 10.34 24.50
N ASN A 12 -21.70 10.05 24.03
CA ASN A 12 -21.88 9.45 22.71
C ASN A 12 -21.47 10.47 21.64
N PRO A 13 -20.60 10.12 20.69
CA PRO A 13 -20.28 11.02 19.59
C PRO A 13 -21.49 11.16 18.65
N PRO A 14 -21.70 12.34 18.05
CA PRO A 14 -22.78 12.57 17.10
C PRO A 14 -22.57 11.74 15.84
N SER A 15 -23.57 10.93 15.50
CA SER A 15 -23.66 10.22 14.23
C SER A 15 -23.81 11.24 13.09
N ALA A 16 -22.73 11.50 12.37
CA ALA A 16 -22.74 12.29 11.14
C ALA A 16 -23.39 11.47 10.01
N ASN A 17 -24.56 11.91 9.54
CA ASN A 17 -25.18 11.37 8.32
C ASN A 17 -24.38 11.82 7.10
N VAL A 18 -23.55 10.94 6.55
CA VAL A 18 -22.86 11.15 5.27
C VAL A 18 -23.78 10.71 4.12
N SER A 19 -24.71 11.58 3.73
CA SER A 19 -25.58 11.40 2.58
C SER A 19 -24.89 11.92 1.31
N GLY A 20 -23.96 11.16 0.76
CA GLY A 20 -23.21 11.56 -0.45
C GLY A 20 -22.51 10.45 -1.24
N VAL A 21 -22.78 9.17 -0.96
CA VAL A 21 -22.08 8.03 -1.58
C VAL A 21 -23.05 7.16 -2.38
N THR A 22 -23.76 7.76 -3.35
CA THR A 22 -24.67 7.02 -4.25
C THR A 22 -24.12 6.80 -5.66
N ASP A 23 -23.03 7.48 -6.05
CA ASP A 23 -22.52 7.47 -7.44
C ASP A 23 -21.43 6.42 -7.72
N ILE A 24 -21.15 5.50 -6.79
CA ILE A 24 -20.13 4.46 -6.99
C ILE A 24 -20.57 3.46 -8.08
N ASN A 25 -21.87 3.16 -8.18
CA ASN A 25 -22.37 2.18 -9.15
C ASN A 25 -22.32 2.70 -10.60
N ASP A 26 -22.48 4.00 -10.83
CA ASP A 26 -22.38 4.62 -12.16
C ASP A 26 -20.92 4.77 -12.65
N SER A 27 -19.96 4.58 -11.76
CA SER A 27 -18.52 4.63 -12.09
C SER A 27 -18.03 3.34 -12.76
N HIS A 28 -18.77 2.23 -12.64
CA HIS A 28 -18.31 0.90 -13.08
C HIS A 28 -18.01 0.79 -14.59
N PRO A 29 -18.85 1.28 -15.52
CA PRO A 29 -18.58 1.16 -16.96
C PRO A 29 -17.37 1.99 -17.40
N ALA A 30 -17.19 3.15 -16.78
CA ALA A 30 -16.10 4.06 -17.09
C ALA A 30 -14.76 3.63 -16.46
N LEU A 31 -14.79 2.98 -15.29
CA LEU A 31 -13.63 2.28 -14.74
C LEU A 31 -13.16 1.18 -15.68
N LEU A 32 -14.07 0.34 -16.18
CA LEU A 32 -13.74 -0.69 -17.17
C LEU A 32 -13.16 -0.09 -18.46
N TYR A 33 -13.64 1.07 -18.89
CA TYR A 33 -13.08 1.78 -20.05
C TYR A 33 -11.67 2.34 -19.77
N ALA A 34 -11.45 2.98 -18.62
CA ALA A 34 -10.12 3.46 -18.20
C ALA A 34 -9.11 2.31 -18.05
N LEU A 35 -9.60 1.11 -17.73
CA LEU A 35 -8.82 -0.12 -17.58
C LEU A 35 -8.80 -1.00 -18.84
N SER A 36 -9.40 -0.56 -19.96
CA SER A 36 -9.50 -1.36 -21.20
C SER A 36 -8.15 -1.69 -21.85
N GLY A 37 -7.06 -1.04 -21.42
CA GLY A 37 -5.69 -1.41 -21.78
C GLY A 37 -5.12 -2.60 -20.99
N ILE A 38 -5.83 -3.08 -19.96
CA ILE A 38 -5.45 -4.21 -19.11
C ILE A 38 -6.21 -5.45 -19.61
N ARG A 39 -5.53 -6.61 -19.75
CA ARG A 39 -6.13 -7.84 -20.32
C ARG A 39 -7.49 -8.17 -19.67
N ASN A 40 -8.49 -8.50 -20.50
CA ASN A 40 -9.92 -8.67 -20.14
C ASN A 40 -10.26 -9.59 -18.95
N SER A 41 -9.37 -10.50 -18.53
CA SER A 41 -9.60 -11.35 -17.35
C SER A 41 -9.13 -10.72 -16.04
N GLN A 42 -8.40 -9.60 -16.09
CA GLN A 42 -7.88 -8.87 -14.93
C GLN A 42 -8.69 -7.61 -14.60
N THR A 43 -9.62 -7.21 -15.48
CA THR A 43 -10.34 -5.94 -15.37
C THR A 43 -11.27 -5.86 -14.15
N GLU A 44 -11.91 -6.96 -13.72
CA GLU A 44 -12.81 -6.95 -12.56
C GLU A 44 -12.06 -6.82 -11.23
N GLU A 45 -11.01 -7.61 -11.01
CA GLU A 45 -10.19 -7.55 -9.78
C GLU A 45 -9.52 -6.17 -9.64
N VAL A 46 -8.99 -5.64 -10.74
CA VAL A 46 -8.37 -4.31 -10.78
C VAL A 46 -9.41 -3.22 -10.56
N SER A 47 -10.60 -3.34 -11.15
CA SER A 47 -11.72 -2.41 -10.93
C SER A 47 -12.13 -2.36 -9.46
N TYR A 48 -12.24 -3.51 -8.79
CA TYR A 48 -12.60 -3.56 -7.37
C TYR A 48 -11.52 -2.91 -6.48
N ALA A 49 -10.25 -3.23 -6.72
CA ALA A 49 -9.13 -2.64 -5.97
C ALA A 49 -9.09 -1.12 -6.14
N ILE A 50 -9.23 -0.63 -7.36
CA ILE A 50 -9.25 0.81 -7.67
C ILE A 50 -10.48 1.49 -7.04
N THR A 51 -11.66 0.87 -7.12
CA THR A 51 -12.88 1.40 -6.48
C THR A 51 -12.72 1.50 -4.97
N HIS A 52 -12.10 0.50 -4.35
CA HIS A 52 -11.81 0.52 -2.93
C HIS A 52 -10.81 1.63 -2.56
N ILE A 53 -9.75 1.81 -3.35
CA ILE A 53 -8.77 2.88 -3.16
C ILE A 53 -9.42 4.26 -3.30
N LEU A 54 -10.23 4.46 -4.34
CA LEU A 54 -11.00 5.69 -4.52
C LEU A 54 -11.91 5.97 -3.33
N TYR A 55 -12.63 4.96 -2.87
CA TYR A 55 -13.50 5.09 -1.72
C TYR A 55 -12.71 5.56 -0.49
N ILE A 56 -11.54 4.97 -0.23
CA ILE A 56 -10.66 5.39 0.87
C ILE A 56 -10.19 6.84 0.68
N LEU A 57 -9.70 7.18 -0.51
CA LEU A 57 -9.17 8.51 -0.81
C LEU A 57 -10.26 9.59 -0.73
N GLN A 58 -11.44 9.35 -1.29
CA GLN A 58 -12.56 10.31 -1.32
C GLN A 58 -13.19 10.52 0.05
N GLN A 59 -13.34 9.46 0.87
CA GLN A 59 -13.84 9.60 2.24
C GLN A 59 -12.92 10.48 3.10
N ARG A 60 -11.62 10.52 2.77
CA ARG A 60 -10.61 11.24 3.54
C ARG A 60 -10.32 12.63 3.00
N ARG A 61 -10.29 12.78 1.68
CA ARG A 61 -10.03 14.02 0.95
C ARG A 61 -11.04 14.14 -0.20
N PRO A 62 -12.27 14.61 0.08
CA PRO A 62 -13.33 14.68 -0.94
C PRO A 62 -12.99 15.60 -2.12
N LYS A 63 -12.03 16.52 -1.94
CA LYS A 63 -11.55 17.45 -2.96
C LYS A 63 -10.20 17.11 -3.57
N LEU A 64 -9.69 15.89 -3.33
CA LEU A 64 -8.35 15.50 -3.78
C LEU A 64 -8.17 15.67 -5.30
N ASP A 65 -9.21 15.35 -6.06
CA ASP A 65 -9.20 15.48 -7.52
C ASP A 65 -9.14 16.95 -7.97
N GLU A 66 -9.85 17.86 -7.29
CA GLU A 66 -9.83 19.30 -7.60
C GLU A 66 -8.51 19.96 -7.20
N GLU A 67 -7.85 19.48 -6.15
CA GLU A 67 -6.64 20.07 -5.58
C GLU A 67 -5.34 19.59 -6.23
N VAL A 68 -5.33 18.37 -6.77
CA VAL A 68 -4.09 17.70 -7.22
C VAL A 68 -4.10 17.38 -8.71
N VAL A 69 -5.23 16.90 -9.24
CA VAL A 69 -5.27 16.42 -10.63
C VAL A 69 -5.46 17.61 -11.57
N HIS A 70 -4.63 17.66 -12.62
CA HIS A 70 -4.69 18.76 -13.58
C HIS A 70 -6.08 18.82 -14.24
N PRO A 71 -6.71 20.00 -14.40
CA PRO A 71 -8.09 20.10 -14.88
C PRO A 71 -8.30 19.51 -16.28
N ASP A 72 -7.31 19.69 -17.16
CA ASP A 72 -7.31 19.14 -18.52
C ASP A 72 -6.85 17.68 -18.60
N PHE A 73 -6.45 17.07 -17.49
CA PHE A 73 -6.10 15.65 -17.48
C PHE A 73 -7.36 14.82 -17.55
N TYR A 74 -7.57 14.15 -18.69
CA TYR A 74 -8.73 13.30 -18.91
C TYR A 74 -10.08 14.09 -18.84
N PRO A 75 -10.28 15.08 -19.73
CA PRO A 75 -11.29 16.14 -19.58
C PRO A 75 -12.74 15.68 -19.81
N CYS A 76 -12.97 14.46 -20.28
CA CYS A 76 -14.31 13.93 -20.58
C CYS A 76 -14.90 13.07 -19.45
N ASN A 77 -14.32 13.15 -18.25
CA ASN A 77 -14.52 12.15 -17.22
C ASN A 77 -14.89 12.79 -15.88
N SER A 78 -15.63 12.04 -15.05
CA SER A 78 -15.99 12.51 -13.71
C SER A 78 -14.74 12.67 -12.83
N PRO A 79 -14.76 13.51 -11.79
CA PRO A 79 -13.67 13.67 -10.83
C PRO A 79 -13.07 12.34 -10.34
N SER A 80 -13.93 11.39 -9.98
CA SER A 80 -13.51 10.04 -9.56
C SER A 80 -12.70 9.32 -10.64
N GLN A 81 -13.10 9.42 -11.90
CA GLN A 81 -12.44 8.74 -13.02
C GLN A 81 -11.09 9.36 -13.35
N ARG A 82 -10.96 10.69 -13.25
CA ARG A 82 -9.66 11.38 -13.41
C ARG A 82 -8.69 10.95 -12.32
N LEU A 83 -9.15 10.91 -11.07
CA LEU A 83 -8.35 10.41 -9.95
C LEU A 83 -7.91 8.95 -10.14
N VAL A 84 -8.78 8.07 -10.64
CA VAL A 84 -8.37 6.70 -11.01
C VAL A 84 -7.30 6.70 -12.06
N LYS A 85 -7.51 7.45 -13.13
CA LYS A 85 -6.57 7.49 -14.24
C LYS A 85 -5.21 7.99 -13.73
N ALA A 86 -5.20 8.99 -12.85
CA ALA A 86 -3.99 9.47 -12.17
C ALA A 86 -3.33 8.38 -11.31
N CYS A 87 -4.11 7.60 -10.54
CA CYS A 87 -3.58 6.46 -9.78
C CYS A 87 -2.95 5.40 -10.70
N VAL A 88 -3.56 5.12 -11.86
CA VAL A 88 -3.01 4.19 -12.86
C VAL A 88 -1.67 4.70 -13.42
N GLU A 89 -1.58 6.00 -13.73
CA GLU A 89 -0.31 6.59 -14.21
C GLU A 89 0.77 6.61 -13.12
N ILE A 90 0.40 6.81 -11.85
CA ILE A 90 1.32 6.65 -10.71
C ILE A 90 1.89 5.22 -10.69
N ILE A 91 1.04 4.19 -10.78
CA ILE A 91 1.50 2.79 -10.82
C ILE A 91 2.40 2.55 -12.03
N ALA A 92 2.01 3.04 -13.21
CA ALA A 92 2.78 2.88 -14.43
C ALA A 92 4.18 3.50 -14.30
N SER A 93 4.27 4.71 -13.74
CA SER A 93 5.53 5.41 -13.47
C SER A 93 6.43 4.63 -12.51
N LEU A 94 5.86 4.09 -11.43
CA LEU A 94 6.60 3.28 -10.46
C LEU A 94 7.09 1.95 -11.03
N ARG A 95 6.32 1.32 -11.92
CA ARG A 95 6.76 0.11 -12.63
C ARG A 95 7.92 0.40 -13.59
N GLN A 96 7.88 1.53 -14.27
CA GLN A 96 8.95 1.94 -15.19
C GLN A 96 10.25 2.25 -14.43
N ASN A 97 10.16 2.89 -13.27
CA ASN A 97 11.31 3.19 -12.44
C ASN A 97 10.97 3.07 -10.94
N PRO A 98 11.27 1.92 -10.30
CA PRO A 98 10.97 1.70 -8.89
C PRO A 98 11.81 2.56 -7.93
N ARG A 99 12.84 3.27 -8.43
CA ARG A 99 13.73 4.13 -7.63
C ARG A 99 13.26 5.57 -7.53
N TYR A 100 12.10 5.91 -8.07
CA TYR A 100 11.55 7.25 -7.88
C TYR A 100 11.29 7.52 -6.39
N SER A 101 11.75 8.68 -5.94
CA SER A 101 11.22 9.32 -4.73
C SER A 101 9.86 9.91 -5.05
N ILE A 102 9.07 10.25 -4.03
CA ILE A 102 7.77 10.91 -4.24
C ILE A 102 7.94 12.25 -4.96
N GLN A 103 9.02 12.98 -4.68
CA GLN A 103 9.31 14.25 -5.33
C GLN A 103 9.61 14.08 -6.83
N THR A 104 10.47 13.12 -7.20
CA THR A 104 10.76 12.85 -8.63
C THR A 104 9.53 12.32 -9.35
N LEU A 105 8.70 11.52 -8.68
CA LEU A 105 7.44 11.06 -9.22
C LEU A 105 6.48 12.25 -9.47
N LEU A 106 6.34 13.17 -8.51
CA LEU A 106 5.53 14.39 -8.65
C LEU A 106 6.00 15.22 -9.86
N GLU A 107 7.29 15.47 -9.99
CA GLU A 107 7.87 16.23 -11.10
C GLU A 107 7.58 15.59 -12.46
N ASN A 108 7.65 14.26 -12.55
CA ASN A 108 7.30 13.53 -13.76
C ASN A 108 5.81 13.62 -14.09
N LEU A 109 4.93 13.44 -13.09
CA LEU A 109 3.48 13.55 -13.27
C LEU A 109 3.06 14.98 -13.67
N GLN A 110 3.75 15.98 -13.15
CA GLN A 110 3.57 17.38 -13.54
C GLN A 110 4.04 17.64 -14.98
N LYS A 111 5.19 17.10 -15.36
CA LYS A 111 5.72 17.18 -16.74
C LYS A 111 4.75 16.55 -17.76
N GLU A 112 4.09 15.45 -17.37
CA GLU A 112 3.09 14.76 -18.18
C GLU A 112 1.70 15.40 -18.12
N ARG A 113 1.54 16.49 -17.37
CA ARG A 113 0.26 17.20 -17.15
C ARG A 113 -0.82 16.31 -16.53
N ILE A 114 -0.43 15.36 -15.70
CA ILE A 114 -1.34 14.54 -14.88
C ILE A 114 -1.69 15.30 -13.59
N ILE A 115 -0.70 15.91 -12.96
CA ILE A 115 -0.82 16.73 -11.75
C ILE A 115 -0.55 18.19 -12.10
N GLU A 116 -1.23 19.12 -11.44
CA GLU A 116 -1.05 20.54 -11.67
C GLU A 116 0.35 21.03 -11.26
N THR A 117 0.95 21.91 -12.07
CA THR A 117 2.21 22.57 -11.74
C THR A 117 1.94 23.79 -10.87
N THR A 118 2.60 23.88 -9.71
CA THR A 118 2.51 25.02 -8.82
C THR A 118 3.90 25.46 -8.35
N SER A 119 4.10 26.78 -8.23
CA SER A 119 5.31 27.36 -7.62
C SER A 119 5.20 27.50 -6.10
N ASP A 120 3.99 27.33 -5.55
CA ASP A 120 3.76 27.43 -4.11
C ASP A 120 4.21 26.15 -3.39
N LYS A 121 5.13 26.31 -2.43
CA LYS A 121 5.73 25.20 -1.69
C LYS A 121 4.72 24.45 -0.82
N ASP A 122 3.73 25.15 -0.26
CA ASP A 122 2.70 24.53 0.57
C ASP A 122 1.79 23.62 -0.28
N THR A 123 1.36 24.11 -1.44
CA THR A 123 0.61 23.33 -2.42
C THR A 123 1.42 22.16 -2.96
N GLN A 124 2.72 22.34 -3.26
CA GLN A 124 3.59 21.23 -3.64
C GLN A 124 3.62 20.15 -2.55
N ASN A 125 3.82 20.52 -1.29
CA ASN A 125 3.84 19.56 -0.19
C ASN A 125 2.53 18.77 -0.09
N LYS A 126 1.38 19.42 -0.29
CA LYS A 126 0.06 18.76 -0.29
C LYS A 126 -0.10 17.76 -1.44
N MET A 127 0.34 18.12 -2.65
CA MET A 127 0.33 17.21 -3.81
C MET A 127 1.23 16.00 -3.58
N SER A 128 2.41 16.26 -3.02
CA SER A 128 3.40 15.25 -2.69
C SER A 128 2.84 14.29 -1.61
N GLU A 129 2.21 14.81 -0.55
CA GLU A 129 1.50 14.03 0.47
C GLU A 129 0.36 13.19 -0.12
N ALA A 130 -0.39 13.74 -1.07
CA ALA A 130 -1.46 13.03 -1.77
C ALA A 130 -0.91 11.85 -2.59
N ILE A 131 0.15 12.04 -3.38
CA ILE A 131 0.82 10.96 -4.11
C ILE A 131 1.30 9.90 -3.13
N PHE A 132 1.92 10.31 -2.02
CA PHE A 132 2.39 9.36 -1.02
C PHE A 132 1.26 8.56 -0.38
N ALA A 133 0.13 9.19 -0.07
CA ALA A 133 -1.07 8.50 0.40
C ALA A 133 -1.60 7.50 -0.64
N VAL A 134 -1.62 7.88 -1.92
CA VAL A 134 -2.01 7.00 -3.03
C VAL A 134 -1.07 5.79 -3.11
N VAL A 135 0.25 6.01 -3.07
CA VAL A 135 1.25 4.94 -3.10
C VAL A 135 1.10 3.99 -1.90
N LEU A 136 0.98 4.53 -0.68
CA LEU A 136 0.80 3.72 0.53
C LEU A 136 -0.49 2.88 0.48
N THR A 137 -1.57 3.47 -0.05
CA THR A 137 -2.85 2.77 -0.18
C THR A 137 -2.77 1.69 -1.26
N LEU A 138 -2.16 1.99 -2.42
CA LEU A 138 -1.94 1.04 -3.52
C LEU A 138 -1.09 -0.15 -3.10
N THR A 139 -0.07 0.11 -2.29
CA THR A 139 0.84 -0.91 -1.77
C THR A 139 0.31 -1.62 -0.53
N HIS A 140 -0.82 -1.18 0.03
CA HIS A 140 -1.38 -1.67 1.30
C HIS A 140 -0.37 -1.67 2.45
N ILE A 141 0.58 -0.72 2.44
CA ILE A 141 1.64 -0.64 3.45
C ILE A 141 1.16 0.06 4.69
N ALA A 142 0.41 1.14 4.49
CA ALA A 142 -0.15 1.91 5.57
C ALA A 142 -1.61 2.17 5.25
N THR A 143 -2.44 2.02 6.28
CA THR A 143 -3.84 2.41 6.21
C THR A 143 -3.93 3.84 6.71
N PRO A 144 -4.54 4.77 5.96
CA PRO A 144 -4.76 6.13 6.45
C PRO A 144 -5.45 6.11 7.82
N SER A 145 -4.95 6.92 8.77
CA SER A 145 -5.55 7.00 10.10
C SER A 145 -7.04 7.33 10.03
N LYS A 146 -7.82 6.82 10.98
CA LYS A 146 -9.20 7.29 11.15
C LYS A 146 -9.28 8.74 11.60
N ASP A 147 -8.24 9.25 12.25
CA ASP A 147 -8.12 10.65 12.61
C ASP A 147 -7.73 11.48 11.38
N THR A 148 -8.74 12.13 10.79
CA THR A 148 -8.64 13.02 9.62
C THR A 148 -7.98 14.37 9.91
N ALA A 149 -7.61 14.64 11.16
CA ALA A 149 -7.03 15.92 11.52
C ALA A 149 -5.52 15.94 11.24
N LEU A 150 -5.15 16.20 9.98
CA LEU A 150 -3.88 16.83 9.59
C LEU A 150 -2.59 16.18 10.13
N SER A 151 -2.62 14.89 10.49
CA SER A 151 -1.41 14.22 10.93
C SER A 151 -0.56 13.95 9.70
N SER A 152 0.63 14.55 9.64
CA SER A 152 1.68 14.26 8.65
C SER A 152 2.25 12.83 8.78
N ALA A 153 1.60 11.97 9.55
CA ALA A 153 1.99 10.62 9.85
C ALA A 153 0.90 9.62 9.42
N PHE A 154 1.32 8.63 8.64
CA PHE A 154 0.50 7.49 8.23
C PHE A 154 0.67 6.38 9.26
N TRP A 155 -0.42 5.76 9.69
CA TRP A 155 -0.34 4.66 10.65
C TRP A 155 -0.11 3.34 9.92
N ILE A 156 0.84 2.58 10.41
CA ILE A 156 1.09 1.23 9.91
C ILE A 156 0.16 0.30 10.67
N ASP A 157 -0.81 -0.29 9.97
CA ASP A 157 -1.62 -1.33 10.55
C ASP A 157 -0.80 -2.61 10.64
N LYS A 158 -0.47 -3.02 11.86
CA LYS A 158 0.31 -4.24 12.09
C LYS A 158 -0.55 -5.49 12.06
N GLN A 159 -1.86 -5.41 12.30
CA GLN A 159 -2.76 -6.57 12.36
C GLN A 159 -2.24 -7.74 13.23
N GLY A 160 -1.56 -7.41 14.33
CA GLY A 160 -0.96 -8.39 15.24
C GLY A 160 0.45 -8.85 14.86
N ALA A 161 0.99 -8.41 13.72
CA ALA A 161 2.38 -8.63 13.35
C ALA A 161 3.34 -7.92 14.34
N HIS A 162 4.44 -8.58 14.64
CA HIS A 162 5.55 -8.04 15.43
C HIS A 162 6.34 -7.00 14.64
N PHE A 163 6.47 -7.22 13.33
CA PHE A 163 7.06 -6.28 12.40
C PHE A 163 5.99 -5.57 11.56
N PRO A 164 6.21 -4.31 11.18
CA PRO A 164 7.38 -3.47 11.45
C PRO A 164 7.39 -2.93 12.88
N THR A 165 8.55 -2.54 13.43
CA THR A 165 8.64 -1.99 14.80
C THR A 165 7.93 -0.63 14.90
N TYR A 166 8.00 0.15 13.83
CA TYR A 166 7.37 1.46 13.72
C TYR A 166 5.83 1.36 13.68
N ARG A 167 5.16 2.32 14.32
CA ARG A 167 3.69 2.43 14.31
C ARG A 167 3.18 3.45 13.30
N SER A 168 4.07 4.31 12.82
CA SER A 168 3.75 5.33 11.84
C SER A 168 4.93 5.65 10.94
N VAL A 169 4.63 6.19 9.76
CA VAL A 169 5.56 6.70 8.75
C VAL A 169 5.25 8.18 8.57
N THR A 170 6.25 9.04 8.74
CA THR A 170 6.06 10.47 8.52
C THR A 170 6.29 10.83 7.06
N TRP A 171 5.69 11.94 6.62
CA TRP A 171 5.87 12.49 5.28
C TRP A 171 7.34 12.63 4.86
N GLU A 172 8.23 12.99 5.79
CA GLU A 172 9.66 13.19 5.48
C GLU A 172 10.33 11.92 4.94
N MET A 173 9.80 10.74 5.29
CA MET A 173 10.27 9.46 4.74
C MET A 173 9.92 9.28 3.27
N GLY A 174 8.85 9.93 2.79
CA GLY A 174 8.44 9.94 1.38
C GLY A 174 9.42 10.66 0.44
N ASN A 175 10.34 11.47 0.98
CA ASN A 175 11.41 12.08 0.17
C ASN A 175 12.49 11.08 -0.27
N ARG A 176 12.53 9.88 0.34
CA ARG A 176 13.46 8.83 -0.05
C ARG A 176 12.93 8.06 -1.26
N PRO A 177 13.82 7.41 -2.03
CA PRO A 177 13.40 6.38 -2.97
C PRO A 177 12.46 5.37 -2.29
N ILE A 178 11.42 4.92 -3.01
CA ILE A 178 10.40 4.04 -2.42
C ILE A 178 11.04 2.78 -1.84
N ASP A 179 11.97 2.13 -2.55
CA ASP A 179 12.68 0.96 -2.05
C ASP A 179 13.42 1.21 -0.73
N GLU A 180 14.08 2.36 -0.55
CA GLU A 180 14.70 2.75 0.72
C GLU A 180 13.67 3.00 1.82
N MET A 181 12.57 3.67 1.49
CA MET A 181 11.47 3.92 2.41
C MET A 181 10.85 2.59 2.88
N LEU A 182 10.59 1.65 1.96
CA LEU A 182 10.12 0.30 2.27
C LEU A 182 11.12 -0.45 3.15
N GLY A 183 12.41 -0.38 2.82
CA GLY A 183 13.49 -0.99 3.60
C GLY A 183 13.63 -0.42 5.01
N SER A 184 13.21 0.83 5.23
CA SER A 184 13.21 1.44 6.56
C SER A 184 12.07 0.99 7.47
N LEU A 185 11.00 0.40 6.90
CA LEU A 185 9.92 -0.18 7.69
C LEU A 185 10.38 -1.47 8.38
N GLY A 186 11.41 -2.13 7.87
CA GLY A 186 12.04 -3.29 8.51
C GLY A 186 12.61 -4.25 7.47
N GLU A 187 12.93 -5.46 7.90
CA GLU A 187 13.31 -6.56 7.00
C GLU A 187 12.09 -7.18 6.29
N ILE A 188 11.14 -6.34 5.85
CA ILE A 188 9.88 -6.76 5.22
C ILE A 188 10.15 -7.44 3.87
N LEU A 189 11.18 -6.99 3.16
CA LEU A 189 11.61 -7.59 1.91
C LEU A 189 12.79 -8.53 2.19
N PRO A 190 12.72 -9.80 1.76
CA PRO A 190 13.88 -10.68 1.77
C PRO A 190 15.00 -9.99 0.99
N ARG A 191 16.02 -9.49 1.69
CA ARG A 191 17.20 -8.97 1.01
C ARG A 191 17.80 -10.16 0.29
N SER A 192 17.93 -10.06 -1.04
CA SER A 192 18.74 -11.00 -1.80
C SER A 192 20.13 -10.93 -1.20
N MET A 193 20.44 -11.85 -0.29
CA MET A 193 21.79 -12.04 0.16
C MET A 193 22.50 -12.60 -1.06
N VAL A 194 23.09 -11.70 -1.85
CA VAL A 194 24.13 -12.06 -2.80
C VAL A 194 25.19 -12.72 -1.92
N ARG A 195 25.11 -14.05 -1.83
CA ARG A 195 26.12 -14.86 -1.20
C ARG A 195 27.35 -14.62 -2.05
N ASP A 196 28.25 -13.78 -1.55
CA ASP A 196 29.64 -13.85 -1.95
C ASP A 196 30.03 -15.32 -1.76
N ASN A 197 30.17 -16.03 -2.89
CA ASN A 197 30.62 -17.41 -2.97
C ASN A 197 32.09 -17.46 -2.54
N ARG A 198 32.37 -17.16 -1.28
CA ARG A 198 33.62 -17.55 -0.64
C ARG A 198 33.41 -18.95 -0.12
N GLU A 199 33.79 -19.87 -0.99
CA GLU A 199 34.16 -21.25 -0.72
C GLU A 199 34.70 -21.40 0.72
N ILE A 200 33.90 -21.99 1.61
CA ILE A 200 34.44 -22.62 2.81
C ILE A 200 34.32 -24.12 2.57
N LEU A 201 35.46 -24.63 2.10
CA LEU A 201 35.83 -26.01 2.01
C LEU A 201 35.48 -26.77 3.29
N GLY A 202 34.76 -27.87 3.11
CA GLY A 202 34.91 -29.12 3.86
C GLY A 202 34.70 -29.06 5.37
N ASP A 203 33.46 -29.30 5.82
CA ASP A 203 33.29 -30.22 6.95
C ASP A 203 31.92 -30.94 6.91
N GLN A 204 31.97 -32.25 7.05
CA GLN A 204 30.87 -33.19 6.91
C GLN A 204 30.07 -33.30 8.22
N SER A 205 29.35 -32.25 8.58
CA SER A 205 28.22 -32.39 9.50
C SER A 205 26.93 -32.19 8.71
N ALA A 206 26.49 -33.29 8.08
CA ALA A 206 25.17 -33.44 7.50
C ALA A 206 24.12 -33.56 8.63
N LEU A 207 24.02 -32.54 9.47
CA LEU A 207 22.73 -32.23 10.09
C LEU A 207 21.77 -31.99 8.93
N ASP A 208 20.61 -32.63 8.94
CA ASP A 208 19.52 -32.45 7.97
C ASP A 208 19.16 -30.96 7.86
N LYS A 209 19.91 -30.25 7.01
CA LYS A 209 19.69 -28.85 6.73
C LYS A 209 18.46 -28.82 5.86
N LEU A 210 17.35 -28.43 6.48
CA LEU A 210 16.09 -28.16 5.80
C LEU A 210 16.36 -27.21 4.62
N HIS A 211 16.32 -27.76 3.41
CA HIS A 211 16.60 -26.97 2.23
C HIS A 211 15.40 -26.05 2.01
N VAL A 212 15.61 -24.73 1.96
CA VAL A 212 14.51 -23.74 1.85
C VAL A 212 13.63 -24.00 0.63
N SER A 213 14.17 -24.59 -0.43
CA SER A 213 13.41 -25.01 -1.62
C SER A 213 12.41 -26.16 -1.37
N THR A 214 12.54 -26.90 -0.27
CA THR A 214 11.63 -28.00 0.12
C THR A 214 10.56 -27.55 1.13
N LEU A 215 10.70 -26.34 1.66
CA LEU A 215 9.77 -25.70 2.57
C LEU A 215 8.57 -25.15 1.79
N ASN A 216 7.55 -25.99 1.61
CA ASN A 216 6.25 -25.54 1.11
C ASN A 216 5.26 -25.32 2.27
N ALA A 217 4.11 -24.70 1.98
CA ALA A 217 3.08 -24.43 2.98
C ALA A 217 2.60 -25.69 3.73
N ALA A 218 2.52 -26.83 3.04
CA ALA A 218 2.14 -28.09 3.66
C ALA A 218 3.21 -28.62 4.63
N ALA A 219 4.50 -28.49 4.28
CA ALA A 219 5.62 -28.84 5.15
C ALA A 219 5.65 -27.94 6.39
N LEU A 220 5.48 -26.63 6.22
CA LEU A 220 5.38 -25.66 7.32
C LEU A 220 4.24 -26.01 8.29
N LYS A 221 3.05 -26.33 7.76
CA LYS A 221 1.91 -26.72 8.59
C LYS A 221 2.12 -28.05 9.32
N ARG A 222 2.65 -29.05 8.62
CA ARG A 222 2.77 -30.43 9.13
C ARG A 222 3.95 -30.60 10.09
N ILE A 223 5.09 -29.97 9.80
CA ILE A 223 6.33 -30.15 10.57
C ILE A 223 6.42 -29.12 11.69
N ALA A 224 6.19 -27.84 11.39
CA ALA A 224 6.33 -26.76 12.36
C ALA A 224 5.01 -26.41 13.08
N GLY A 225 3.90 -27.09 12.76
CA GLY A 225 2.59 -26.76 13.32
C GLY A 225 2.12 -25.36 12.93
N MET A 226 2.65 -24.81 11.82
CA MET A 226 2.46 -23.40 11.50
C MET A 226 1.03 -23.11 11.05
N GLN A 227 0.41 -22.09 11.66
CA GLN A 227 -0.86 -21.52 11.25
C GLN A 227 -0.63 -20.48 10.15
N PHE A 228 -1.55 -20.38 9.21
CA PHE A 228 -1.52 -19.31 8.20
C PHE A 228 -2.62 -18.31 8.54
N ILE A 229 -2.24 -17.06 8.80
CA ILE A 229 -3.16 -15.98 9.14
C ILE A 229 -3.19 -15.02 7.97
N TRP A 230 -4.36 -14.80 7.39
CA TRP A 230 -4.53 -13.84 6.30
C TRP A 230 -4.59 -12.41 6.86
N VAL A 231 -3.76 -11.52 6.33
CA VAL A 231 -3.66 -10.10 6.74
C VAL A 231 -3.91 -9.15 5.58
N ASP A 232 -4.41 -7.97 5.90
CA ASP A 232 -4.76 -6.90 4.96
C ASP A 232 -3.67 -5.84 4.86
N SER A 233 -2.58 -6.01 5.62
CA SER A 233 -1.41 -5.15 5.62
C SER A 233 -0.22 -5.87 4.98
N PHE A 234 0.39 -5.23 3.99
CA PHE A 234 1.56 -5.79 3.32
C PHE A 234 2.77 -5.83 4.27
N THR A 235 2.85 -4.92 5.24
CA THR A 235 3.98 -4.90 6.18
C THR A 235 3.97 -6.08 7.16
N ALA A 236 2.81 -6.71 7.34
CA ALA A 236 2.65 -7.95 8.10
C ALA A 236 2.92 -9.20 7.24
N HIS A 237 3.20 -9.06 5.94
CA HIS A 237 3.43 -10.19 5.06
C HIS A 237 4.73 -10.91 5.44
N LEU A 238 4.65 -12.24 5.54
CA LEU A 238 5.75 -13.14 5.92
C LEU A 238 6.26 -12.91 7.35
N ASP A 239 5.52 -12.19 8.19
CA ASP A 239 5.87 -12.11 9.60
C ASP A 239 5.73 -13.48 10.26
N LEU A 240 6.72 -13.82 11.09
CA LEU A 240 6.85 -15.09 11.79
C LEU A 240 6.84 -14.80 13.28
N ASN A 241 5.77 -15.20 13.95
CA ASN A 241 5.70 -15.09 15.39
C ASN A 241 6.44 -16.29 16.02
N PRO A 242 7.52 -16.10 16.79
CA PRO A 242 8.25 -17.22 17.39
C PRO A 242 7.52 -17.84 18.59
N HIS A 243 6.57 -17.12 19.19
CA HIS A 243 5.77 -17.58 20.33
C HIS A 243 4.51 -18.32 19.91
N VAL A 244 3.93 -17.93 18.78
CA VAL A 244 2.78 -18.59 18.17
C VAL A 244 3.22 -19.02 16.78
N PRO A 245 3.35 -20.32 16.46
CA PRO A 245 3.83 -20.76 15.15
C PRO A 245 2.80 -20.35 14.09
N ALA A 246 2.91 -19.12 13.61
CA ALA A 246 1.97 -18.47 12.72
C ALA A 246 2.77 -17.67 11.68
N LEU A 247 2.39 -17.86 10.43
CA LEU A 247 2.86 -17.11 9.28
C LEU A 247 1.74 -16.21 8.80
N TYR A 248 2.00 -14.91 8.80
CA TYR A 248 1.04 -13.92 8.32
C TYR A 248 1.20 -13.75 6.80
N LEU A 249 0.14 -14.05 6.06
CA LEU A 249 0.11 -14.00 4.60
C LEU A 249 -0.82 -12.89 4.14
N PHE A 250 -0.33 -12.03 3.27
CA PHE A 250 -1.11 -10.92 2.77
C PHE A 250 -2.26 -11.41 1.87
N ARG A 251 -3.49 -10.99 2.16
CA ARG A 251 -4.73 -11.53 1.59
C ARG A 251 -5.11 -10.95 0.24
N CYS A 252 -4.37 -9.98 -0.29
CA CYS A 252 -4.72 -9.29 -1.53
C CYS A 252 -3.88 -9.83 -2.71
N PRO A 253 -4.29 -10.93 -3.35
CA PRO A 253 -3.57 -11.52 -4.47
C PRO A 253 -3.56 -10.61 -5.70
N SER A 254 -4.54 -9.70 -5.83
CA SER A 254 -4.58 -8.74 -6.93
C SER A 254 -3.41 -7.77 -6.90
N TYR A 255 -2.85 -7.43 -5.72
CA TYR A 255 -1.61 -6.65 -5.64
C TYR A 255 -0.41 -7.43 -6.18
N CYS A 256 -0.27 -8.71 -5.81
CA CYS A 256 0.80 -9.57 -6.33
C CYS A 256 0.70 -9.73 -7.86
N LYS A 257 -0.53 -9.79 -8.41
CA LYS A 257 -0.79 -9.79 -9.85
C LYS A 257 -0.59 -8.42 -10.51
N LEU A 258 -0.89 -7.32 -9.81
CA LEU A 258 -0.62 -5.96 -10.30
C LEU A 258 0.89 -5.70 -10.34
N MET A 259 1.66 -6.28 -9.43
CA MET A 259 3.12 -6.09 -9.38
C MET A 259 3.88 -7.17 -10.16
N SER A 260 3.21 -8.19 -10.68
CA SER A 260 3.86 -9.16 -11.56
C SER A 260 4.12 -8.52 -12.93
N THR A 261 5.39 -8.45 -13.31
CA THR A 261 5.78 -8.27 -14.70
C THR A 261 5.54 -9.59 -15.45
N ASP A 262 5.43 -9.55 -16.78
CA ASP A 262 5.32 -10.78 -17.60
C ASP A 262 6.51 -11.74 -17.40
N GLU A 263 7.59 -11.28 -16.77
CA GLU A 263 8.76 -12.09 -16.41
C GLU A 263 8.81 -12.53 -14.93
N SER A 264 7.84 -12.11 -14.11
CA SER A 264 7.80 -12.44 -12.69
C SER A 264 7.24 -13.83 -12.46
N PHE A 265 7.84 -14.61 -11.56
CA PHE A 265 7.30 -15.91 -11.14
C PHE A 265 5.85 -15.86 -10.60
N LEU A 266 5.39 -14.67 -10.20
CA LEU A 266 4.01 -14.43 -9.76
C LEU A 266 3.01 -14.25 -10.93
N SER A 267 3.45 -14.36 -12.18
CA SER A 267 2.61 -14.24 -13.38
C SER A 267 1.95 -15.57 -13.83
N LEU A 268 2.08 -16.64 -13.04
CA LEU A 268 1.51 -17.96 -13.30
C LEU A 268 0.01 -18.04 -12.95
#